data_AF-A0A968QR09-F1
#
_entry.id   AF-A0A968QR09-F1
#
_cell.length_a   1.000
_cell.length_b   1.000
_cell.length_c   1.000
_cell.angle_alpha   90.00
_cell.angle_beta   90.00
_cell.angle_gamma   90.00
#
_symmetry.space_group_name_H-M   'P 1'
#
loop_
_entity.id
_entity.type
_entity.pdbx_description
1 polymer ?
#
loop_
_entity_poly.entity_id
_entity_poly.type
_entity_poly.pdbx_seq_one_letter_code
_entity_poly.pdbx_strand_id
1 'polypeptide(L)'
;SHSDIDLALYFGTPPQGLDLLDFMSDLCKHAGKEVDLVVLNSASAFLRHQVMTHAIRLFIKDRLEYQKFREKTMTDYDIYKYVSGMNRYDQ
;
A
#
# COMPACT_ATOMS: atom_id res chain seq x y z
N SER A 1 -10.35 -15.77 17.09
CA SER A 1 -9.31 -15.01 16.36
C SER A 1 -9.99 -14.14 15.34
N HIS A 2 -10.28 -12.89 15.68
CA HIS A 2 -10.82 -11.94 14.71
C HIS A 2 -9.66 -11.55 13.78
N SER A 3 -9.62 -12.17 12.60
CA SER A 3 -8.62 -11.85 11.58
C SER A 3 -9.17 -10.70 10.76
N ASP A 4 -8.62 -9.53 10.99
CA ASP A 4 -8.90 -8.32 10.24
C ASP A 4 -8.39 -8.46 8.80
N ILE A 5 -8.93 -7.67 7.88
CA ILE A 5 -8.46 -7.65 6.49
C ILE A 5 -7.44 -6.52 6.34
N ASP A 6 -6.18 -6.85 6.06
CA ASP A 6 -5.22 -5.87 5.56
C ASP A 6 -5.47 -5.60 4.07
N LEU A 7 -5.81 -4.35 3.73
CA LEU A 7 -6.06 -3.94 2.35
C LEU A 7 -5.15 -2.77 1.97
N ALA A 8 -4.43 -2.90 0.86
CA ALA A 8 -3.63 -1.81 0.31
C ALA A 8 -4.22 -1.31 -1.01
N LEU A 9 -4.50 -0.01 -1.09
CA LEU A 9 -5.07 0.62 -2.27
C LEU A 9 -4.21 1.76 -2.78
N TYR A 10 -4.04 1.82 -4.10
CA TYR A 10 -3.48 2.95 -4.81
C TYR A 10 -4.59 3.65 -5.60
N PHE A 11 -4.72 4.95 -5.41
CA PHE A 11 -5.75 5.77 -6.04
C PHE A 11 -5.13 6.66 -7.11
N GLY A 12 -5.85 6.89 -8.21
CA GLY A 12 -5.46 7.96 -9.15
C GLY A 12 -5.56 9.34 -8.49
N THR A 13 -6.61 9.55 -7.70
CA THR A 13 -6.77 10.72 -6.82
C THR A 13 -7.19 10.20 -5.44
N PRO A 14 -6.31 10.24 -4.43
CA PRO A 14 -6.63 9.66 -3.13
C PRO A 14 -7.68 10.51 -2.40
N PRO A 15 -8.69 9.86 -1.76
CA PRO A 15 -9.61 10.57 -0.88
C PRO A 15 -8.86 11.15 0.33
N GLN A 16 -9.39 12.23 0.91
CA GLN A 16 -8.75 12.94 2.02
C GLN A 16 -9.77 13.28 3.11
N GLY A 17 -9.28 13.48 4.34
CA GLY A 17 -10.12 13.93 5.45
C GLY A 17 -11.31 13.01 5.70
N LEU A 18 -12.51 13.59 5.74
CA LEU A 18 -13.76 12.87 5.99
C LEU A 18 -14.08 11.84 4.88
N ASP A 19 -13.76 12.14 3.62
CA ASP A 19 -14.04 11.20 2.50
C ASP A 19 -13.28 9.88 2.66
N LEU A 20 -12.06 9.94 3.22
CA LEU A 20 -11.28 8.74 3.50
C LEU A 20 -11.91 7.93 4.65
N LEU A 21 -12.40 8.61 5.69
CA LEU A 21 -13.06 7.95 6.82
C LEU A 21 -14.37 7.29 6.40
N ASP A 22 -15.16 7.96 5.58
CA ASP A 22 -16.41 7.41 5.03
C ASP A 22 -16.12 6.20 4.14
N PHE A 23 -15.10 6.28 3.29
CA PHE A 23 -14.65 5.16 2.46
C PHE A 23 -14.19 3.95 3.30
N MET A 24 -13.44 4.18 4.38
CA MET A 24 -13.03 3.11 5.31
C MET A 24 -14.23 2.50 6.03
N SER A 25 -15.18 3.34 6.50
CA SER A 25 -16.42 2.87 7.12
C SER A 25 -17.21 1.97 6.19
N ASP A 26 -17.34 2.37 4.93
CA ASP A 26 -18.06 1.60 3.93
C ASP A 26 -17.33 0.30 3.58
N LEU A 27 -16.00 0.29 3.50
CA LEU A 27 -15.23 -0.96 3.33
C LEU A 27 -15.53 -1.96 4.45
N CYS A 28 -15.49 -1.54 5.71
CA CYS A 28 -15.80 -2.40 6.85
C CYS A 28 -17.24 -2.97 6.78
N LYS A 29 -18.22 -2.12 6.42
CA LYS A 29 -19.62 -2.55 6.25
C LYS A 29 -19.75 -3.63 5.17
N HIS A 30 -19.11 -3.44 4.02
CA HIS A 30 -19.18 -4.40 2.91
C HIS A 30 -18.38 -5.68 3.17
N ALA A 31 -17.26 -5.58 3.88
CA ALA A 31 -16.44 -6.73 4.25
C ALA A 31 -17.07 -7.57 5.39
N GLY A 32 -17.97 -6.97 6.18
CA GLY A 32 -18.57 -7.60 7.35
C GLY A 32 -17.60 -7.81 8.52
N LYS A 33 -16.42 -7.18 8.47
CA LYS A 33 -15.37 -7.19 9.49
C LYS A 33 -14.46 -5.97 9.33
N GLU A 34 -13.56 -5.78 10.28
CA GLU A 34 -12.59 -4.69 10.27
C GLU A 34 -11.61 -4.81 9.10
N VAL A 35 -11.31 -3.67 8.49
CA VAL A 35 -10.42 -3.53 7.33
C VAL A 35 -9.36 -2.49 7.66
N ASP A 36 -8.11 -2.94 7.74
CA ASP A 36 -6.95 -2.08 7.89
C ASP A 36 -6.51 -1.58 6.51
N LEU A 37 -6.88 -0.35 6.19
CA LEU A 37 -6.61 0.27 4.90
C LEU A 37 -5.26 1.00 4.88
N VAL A 38 -4.37 0.56 3.98
CA VAL A 38 -3.15 1.26 3.61
C VAL A 38 -3.35 2.03 2.30
N VAL A 39 -3.23 3.36 2.36
CA VAL A 39 -3.24 4.24 1.18
C VAL A 39 -1.83 4.33 0.58
N LEU A 40 -1.56 3.55 -0.46
CA LEU A 40 -0.23 3.38 -1.08
C LEU A 40 0.36 4.68 -1.66
N ASN A 41 -0.49 5.65 -2.01
CA ASN A 41 -0.06 6.98 -2.47
C ASN A 41 0.83 7.71 -1.45
N SER A 42 0.59 7.48 -0.15
CA SER A 42 1.27 8.18 0.96
C SER A 42 2.08 7.26 1.88
N ALA A 43 2.02 5.94 1.65
CA ALA A 43 2.75 4.95 2.43
C ALA A 43 4.28 5.15 2.39
N SER A 44 5.01 4.57 3.34
CA SER A 44 6.48 4.60 3.32
C SER A 44 7.03 3.75 2.17
N ALA A 45 8.28 4.03 1.76
CA ALA A 45 8.99 3.24 0.74
C ALA A 45 9.07 1.76 1.14
N PHE A 46 9.38 1.51 2.42
CA PHE A 46 9.40 0.17 3.01
C PHE A 46 8.04 -0.53 2.89
N LEU A 47 6.95 0.11 3.34
CA LEU A 47 5.62 -0.49 3.33
C LEU A 47 5.12 -0.76 1.91
N ARG A 48 5.33 0.17 0.97
CA ARG A 48 5.03 -0.06 -0.45
C ARG A 48 5.76 -1.29 -0.99
N HIS A 49 7.04 -1.45 -0.65
CA HIS A 49 7.84 -2.59 -1.09
C HIS A 49 7.34 -3.91 -0.47
N GLN A 50 6.99 -3.91 0.82
CA GLN A 50 6.39 -5.08 1.49
C GLN A 50 5.08 -5.50 0.82
N VAL A 51 4.17 -4.56 0.58
CA VAL A 51 2.91 -4.84 -0.13
C VAL A 51 3.19 -5.37 -1.54
N MET A 52 4.11 -4.75 -2.29
CA MET A 52 4.43 -5.18 -3.64
C MET A 52 4.99 -6.62 -3.70
N THR A 53 5.73 -7.03 -2.67
CA THR A 53 6.41 -8.34 -2.61
C THR A 53 5.50 -9.45 -2.10
N HIS A 54 4.63 -9.15 -1.12
CA HIS A 54 3.92 -10.18 -0.37
C HIS A 54 2.41 -10.17 -0.55
N ALA A 55 1.81 -9.10 -1.08
CA ALA A 55 0.36 -9.03 -1.18
C ALA A 55 -0.23 -9.94 -2.28
N ILE A 56 -1.42 -10.46 -2.00
CA ILE A 56 -2.26 -11.07 -3.03
C ILE A 56 -2.90 -9.95 -3.83
N ARG A 57 -2.62 -9.90 -5.13
CA ARG A 57 -3.13 -8.83 -5.98
C ARG A 57 -4.53 -9.14 -6.47
N LEU A 58 -5.50 -8.35 -6.03
CA LEU A 58 -6.90 -8.55 -6.39
C LEU A 58 -7.24 -7.99 -7.78
N PHE A 59 -6.83 -6.76 -8.09
CA PHE A 59 -7.06 -6.17 -9.41
C PHE A 59 -6.07 -5.05 -9.74
N ILE A 60 -5.96 -4.72 -11.03
CA ILE A 60 -5.23 -3.57 -11.56
C ILE A 60 -6.17 -2.87 -12.54
N LYS A 61 -6.60 -1.65 -12.22
CA LYS A 61 -7.49 -0.87 -13.10
C LYS A 61 -6.74 -0.25 -14.28
N ASP A 62 -5.58 0.35 -14.02
CA ASP A 62 -4.74 1.00 -15.02
C ASP A 62 -3.32 0.41 -14.95
N ARG A 63 -2.86 -0.18 -16.06
CA ARG A 63 -1.55 -0.82 -16.14
C ARG A 63 -0.40 0.18 -16.18
N LEU A 64 -0.61 1.35 -16.78
CA LEU A 64 0.41 2.39 -16.87
C LEU A 64 0.66 3.00 -15.49
N GLU A 65 -0.40 3.31 -14.74
CA GLU A 65 -0.28 3.79 -13.37
C GLU A 65 0.34 2.74 -12.45
N TYR A 66 -0.02 1.47 -12.61
CA TYR A 66 0.61 0.38 -11.88
C TYR A 66 2.12 0.25 -12.21
N GLN A 67 2.50 0.40 -13.47
CA GLN A 67 3.91 0.36 -13.87
C GLN A 67 4.72 1.48 -13.19
N LYS A 68 4.22 2.72 -13.24
CA LYS A 68 4.83 3.87 -12.56
C LYS A 68 4.96 3.64 -11.06
N PHE A 69 3.88 3.14 -10.42
CA PHE A 69 3.90 2.79 -9.00
C PHE A 69 4.99 1.77 -8.67
N ARG A 70 5.13 0.72 -9.50
CA ARG A 70 6.13 -0.34 -9.31
C ARG A 70 7.56 0.20 -9.43
N GLU A 71 7.85 0.93 -10.51
CA GLU A 71 9.16 1.52 -10.76
C GLU A 71 9.56 2.51 -9.64
N LYS A 72 8.61 3.35 -9.22
CA LYS A 72 8.82 4.27 -8.10
C LYS A 72 9.08 3.53 -6.80
N THR A 73 8.30 2.47 -6.51
CA THR A 73 8.45 1.68 -5.28
C THR A 73 9.82 1.01 -5.20
N MET A 74 10.30 0.43 -6.30
CA MET A 74 11.65 -0.16 -6.35
C MET A 74 12.73 0.89 -6.11
N THR A 75 12.65 2.01 -6.83
CA THR A 75 13.63 3.10 -6.72
C THR A 75 13.67 3.68 -5.30
N ASP A 76 12.51 4.00 -4.73
CA ASP A 76 12.41 4.54 -3.37
C ASP A 76 12.95 3.54 -2.32
N TYR A 77 12.70 2.25 -2.51
CA TYR A 77 13.17 1.22 -1.59
C TYR A 77 14.69 1.02 -1.65
N ASP A 78 15.29 1.09 -2.84
CA ASP A 78 16.74 1.03 -2.99
C ASP A 78 17.41 2.24 -2.30
N ILE A 79 16.86 3.45 -2.48
CA ILE A 79 17.30 4.65 -1.76
C ILE A 79 17.13 4.44 -0.25
N TYR A 80 15.98 3.95 0.19
CA TYR A 80 15.70 3.69 1.60
C TYR A 80 16.73 2.74 2.22
N LYS A 81 17.04 1.61 1.57
CA LYS A 81 18.04 0.64 2.05
C LYS A 81 19.43 1.26 2.17
N TYR A 82 19.80 2.11 1.21
CA TYR A 82 21.08 2.81 1.22
C TYR A 82 21.17 3.81 2.39
N VAL A 83 20.16 4.66 2.56
CA VAL A 83 20.13 5.73 3.58
C VAL A 83 19.98 5.17 4.99
N SER A 84 19.14 4.16 5.17
CA SER A 84 18.91 3.53 6.49
C SER A 84 20.04 2.62 6.95
N GLY A 85 21.00 2.29 6.07
CA GLY A 85 22.06 1.33 6.37
C GLY A 85 21.59 -0.13 6.43
N MET A 86 20.33 -0.42 6.05
CA MET A 86 19.78 -1.79 6.01
C MET A 86 20.60 -2.73 5.11
N ASN A 87 21.20 -2.19 4.04
CA ASN A 87 22.12 -2.93 3.17
C ASN A 87 23.34 -3.54 3.91
N ARG A 88 23.64 -3.12 5.15
CA ARG A 88 24.75 -3.68 5.95
C ARG A 88 24.40 -4.97 6.67
N TYR A 89 23.11 -5.36 6.73
CA TYR A 89 22.63 -6.53 7.45
C TYR A 89 22.18 -7.68 6.53
N ASP A 90 22.14 -7.45 5.21
CA ASP A 90 21.81 -8.44 4.18
C ASP A 90 23.08 -9.12 3.58
N GLN A 91 24.27 -8.93 4.19
CA GLN A 91 25.53 -9.59 3.80
C GLN A 91 25.87 -10.78 4.70
#